data_AF-A0A9D6X3G1-F1
#
_entry.id   AF-A0A9D6X3G1-F1
#
_cell.length_a   1.000
_cell.length_b   1.000
_cell.length_c   1.000
_cell.angle_alpha   90.00
_cell.angle_beta   90.00
_cell.angle_gamma   90.00
#
_symmetry.space_group_name_H-M   'P 1'
#
loop_
_entity.id
_entity.type
_entity.pdbx_description
1 polymer ?
#
loop_
_entity_poly.entity_id
_entity_poly.type
_entity_poly.pdbx_seq_one_letter_code
_entity_poly.pdbx_strand_id
1 'polypeptide(L)'
;MKHRERLPHSIRGLWQADLFVGSAVAERWVGTTLKTTKEALRAAPGLRLGVYPSSVRDGPRKDTDKNLILCPLPYRGDFMVLFSASFQIAKQLMYSKGQMPKAPALVYEDDLTVAEWLSVRRAFPVMGILEALHPLMQPGLLTTKKSSDLLAEGTVHTFAPIPIVDDEL
;
A
#
# COMPACT_ATOMS: atom_id res chain seq x y z
N MET A 1 34.56 -1.54 -1.50
CA MET A 1 34.43 -2.82 -0.77
C MET A 1 33.89 -2.68 0.66
N LYS A 2 34.34 -1.71 1.48
CA LYS A 2 33.93 -1.53 2.90
C LYS A 2 32.43 -1.32 3.21
N HIS A 3 31.61 -0.90 2.24
CA HIS A 3 30.19 -0.61 2.49
C HIS A 3 29.30 -1.86 2.49
N ARG A 4 29.69 -2.92 1.78
CA ARG A 4 28.88 -4.15 1.65
C ARG A 4 28.82 -4.92 2.97
N GLU A 5 29.90 -4.89 3.75
CA GLU A 5 30.00 -5.51 5.07
C GLU A 5 29.13 -4.81 6.13
N ARG A 6 28.86 -3.51 5.97
CA ARG A 6 28.02 -2.73 6.90
C ARG A 6 26.54 -2.82 6.55
N LEU A 7 26.19 -3.24 5.34
CA LEU A 7 24.82 -3.30 4.84
C LEU A 7 23.90 -4.12 5.76
N PRO A 8 24.25 -5.34 6.22
CA PRO A 8 23.39 -6.11 7.12
C PRO A 8 23.10 -5.42 8.45
N HIS A 9 24.00 -4.56 8.90
CA HIS A 9 23.77 -3.73 10.09
C HIS A 9 22.91 -2.51 9.77
N SER A 10 23.16 -1.85 8.63
CA SER A 10 22.42 -0.66 8.20
C SER A 10 20.97 -0.93 7.81
N ILE A 11 20.62 -2.16 7.40
CA ILE A 11 19.21 -2.51 7.09
C ILE A 11 18.53 -3.27 8.23
N ARG A 12 19.22 -3.44 9.36
CA ARG A 12 18.73 -4.22 10.49
C ARG A 12 17.52 -3.51 11.11
N GLY A 13 16.34 -4.11 10.98
CA GLY A 13 15.10 -3.57 11.53
C GLY A 13 14.26 -2.75 10.54
N LEU A 14 14.64 -2.72 9.25
CA LEU A 14 13.69 -2.38 8.19
C LEU A 14 12.70 -3.53 8.02
N TRP A 15 11.41 -3.20 8.04
CA TRP A 15 10.32 -4.14 7.82
C TRP A 15 9.90 -4.13 6.35
N GLN A 16 9.19 -5.18 5.91
CA GLN A 16 8.77 -5.33 4.51
C GLN A 16 7.93 -4.17 3.97
N ALA A 17 7.30 -3.38 4.86
CA ALA A 17 6.50 -2.21 4.50
C ALA A 17 7.31 -0.88 4.51
N ASP A 18 8.59 -0.91 4.86
CA ASP A 18 9.45 0.28 4.84
C ASP A 18 10.02 0.49 3.42
N LEU A 19 10.16 1.76 3.05
CA LEU A 19 10.58 2.21 1.72
C LEU A 19 12.05 2.64 1.74
N PHE A 20 12.71 2.50 0.60
CA PHE A 20 13.96 3.22 0.33
C PHE A 20 13.66 4.40 -0.57
N VAL A 21 13.77 5.60 -0.02
CA VAL A 21 13.61 6.85 -0.78
C VAL A 21 14.99 7.36 -1.13
N GLY A 22 15.21 7.77 -2.37
CA GLY A 22 16.56 8.11 -2.81
C GLY A 22 16.61 8.58 -4.25
N SER A 23 17.84 8.74 -4.73
CA SER A 23 18.12 9.07 -6.12
C SER A 23 19.19 8.13 -6.65
N ALA A 24 18.90 7.51 -7.80
CA ALA A 24 19.86 6.69 -8.52
C ALA A 24 21.06 7.52 -8.98
N VAL A 25 20.83 8.77 -9.42
CA VAL A 25 21.89 9.70 -9.85
C VAL A 25 22.84 10.06 -8.71
N ALA A 26 22.29 10.28 -7.50
CA ALA A 26 23.08 10.63 -6.33
C ALA A 26 23.66 9.39 -5.61
N GLU A 27 23.28 8.18 -6.02
CA GLU A 27 23.58 6.90 -5.35
C GLU A 27 23.30 6.91 -3.84
N ARG A 28 22.26 7.63 -3.43
CA ARG A 28 21.91 7.81 -2.01
C ARG A 28 20.48 7.35 -1.76
N TRP A 29 20.34 6.52 -0.74
CA TRP A 29 19.08 5.93 -0.32
C TRP A 29 18.92 6.07 1.19
N VAL A 30 17.69 6.35 1.61
CA VAL A 30 17.33 6.49 3.02
C VAL A 30 16.21 5.53 3.37
N GLY A 31 16.40 4.78 4.47
CA GLY A 31 15.34 3.97 5.05
C GLY A 31 14.23 4.87 5.56
N THR A 32 13.02 4.62 5.05
CA THR A 32 11.82 5.40 5.29
C THR A 32 10.71 4.52 5.79
N THR A 33 10.13 4.84 6.95
CA THR A 33 9.00 4.11 7.51
C THR A 33 7.74 4.93 7.33
N LEU A 34 6.66 4.27 6.94
CA LEU A 34 5.33 4.86 6.83
C LEU A 34 4.43 4.21 7.87
N LYS A 35 3.78 5.02 8.71
CA LYS A 35 2.82 4.54 9.71
C LYS A 35 1.56 5.40 9.71
N THR A 36 0.45 4.79 10.15
CA THR A 36 -0.85 5.47 10.27
C THR A 36 -0.88 6.51 11.39
N THR A 37 0.05 6.45 12.34
CA THR A 37 0.19 7.42 13.43
C THR A 37 1.67 7.68 13.75
N LYS A 38 1.98 8.82 14.40
CA LYS A 38 3.33 9.19 14.82
C LYS A 38 3.87 8.24 15.89
N GLU A 39 3.00 7.78 16.79
CA GLU A 39 3.35 6.95 17.95
C GLU A 39 3.76 5.53 17.52
N ALA A 40 3.25 5.06 16.39
CA ALA A 40 3.61 3.79 15.78
C ALA A 40 5.01 3.81 15.13
N LEU A 41 5.61 4.98 14.92
CA LEU A 41 6.98 5.09 14.40
C LEU A 41 7.96 4.49 15.41
N ARG A 42 8.84 3.62 14.92
CA ARG A 42 9.91 2.97 15.68
C ARG A 42 11.25 3.37 15.10
N ALA A 43 12.27 3.48 15.94
CA ALA A 43 13.63 3.66 15.51
C ALA A 43 14.23 2.31 15.08
N ALA A 44 15.04 2.33 14.02
CA ALA A 44 15.83 1.18 13.59
C ALA A 44 17.15 1.67 12.98
N PRO A 45 18.22 0.86 13.03
CA PRO A 45 19.42 1.07 12.22
C PRO A 45 19.06 1.36 10.74
N GLY A 46 19.65 2.44 10.20
CA GLY A 46 19.46 2.92 8.82
C GLY A 46 18.10 3.55 8.48
N LEU A 47 17.13 3.47 9.39
CA LEU A 47 15.89 4.22 9.27
C LEU A 47 16.12 5.67 9.70
N ARG A 48 15.82 6.63 8.81
CA ARG A 48 16.04 8.07 9.08
C ARG A 48 14.84 8.94 8.72
N LEU A 49 13.86 8.42 7.99
CA LEU A 49 12.66 9.16 7.63
C LEU A 49 11.43 8.44 8.20
N GLY A 50 10.57 9.18 8.88
CA GLY A 50 9.30 8.70 9.42
C GLY A 50 8.14 9.52 8.86
N VAL A 51 7.36 8.90 7.98
CA VAL A 51 6.20 9.54 7.33
C VAL A 51 4.94 9.09 8.03
N TYR A 52 4.05 10.04 8.34
CA TYR A 52 2.78 9.73 8.99
C TYR A 52 1.73 10.79 8.66
N PRO A 53 0.43 10.45 8.64
CA PRO A 53 -0.61 11.42 8.39
C PRO A 53 -0.80 12.37 9.57
N SER A 54 -1.09 13.63 9.28
CA SER A 54 -1.45 14.65 10.26
C SER A 54 -2.54 15.57 9.71
N SER A 55 -3.48 15.96 10.57
CA SER A 55 -4.48 16.99 10.27
C SER A 55 -3.94 18.40 10.44
N VAL A 56 -2.83 18.55 11.16
CA VAL A 56 -2.16 19.82 11.40
C VAL A 56 -1.18 20.09 10.25
N ARG A 57 -1.18 21.31 9.73
CA ARG A 57 -0.10 21.77 8.83
C ARG A 57 1.16 21.95 9.65
N ASP A 58 1.91 20.87 9.81
CA ASP A 58 3.21 20.85 10.45
C ASP A 58 4.28 20.53 9.39
N GLY A 59 5.51 20.95 9.64
CA GLY A 59 6.65 20.74 8.74
C GLY A 59 7.49 19.52 9.14
N PRO A 60 8.47 19.15 8.29
CA PRO A 60 9.48 18.18 8.66
C PRO A 60 10.24 18.62 9.92
N ARG A 61 10.43 17.72 10.88
CA ARG A 61 11.16 17.99 12.12
C ARG A 61 11.99 16.81 12.59
N LYS A 62 13.10 17.08 13.27
CA LYS A 62 13.97 16.04 13.80
C LYS A 62 13.46 15.55 15.15
N ASP A 63 13.28 14.24 15.27
CA ASP A 63 13.09 13.53 16.52
C ASP A 63 14.45 12.98 16.96
N THR A 64 15.02 13.57 18.00
CA THR A 64 16.35 13.22 18.51
C THR A 64 16.35 11.85 19.19
N ASP A 65 15.26 11.48 19.84
CA ASP A 65 15.14 10.23 20.58
C ASP A 65 15.10 9.03 19.62
N LYS A 66 14.33 9.14 18.55
CA LYS A 66 14.22 8.11 17.51
C LYS A 66 15.28 8.22 16.43
N ASN A 67 16.02 9.33 16.39
CA ASN A 67 16.93 9.70 15.31
C ASN A 67 16.26 9.63 13.92
N LEU A 68 15.04 10.18 13.84
CA LEU A 68 14.22 10.23 12.63
C LEU A 68 13.94 11.68 12.24
N ILE A 69 13.88 11.95 10.95
CA ILE A 69 13.18 13.11 10.40
C ILE A 69 11.71 12.72 10.27
N LEU A 70 10.87 13.36 11.06
CA LEU A 70 9.42 13.18 11.06
C LEU A 70 8.81 14.08 9.98
N CYS A 71 8.15 13.46 9.01
CA CYS A 71 7.46 14.14 7.92
C CYS A 71 5.95 13.93 8.05
N PRO A 72 5.23 14.86 8.71
CA PRO A 72 3.77 14.86 8.69
C PRO A 72 3.28 15.09 7.26
N LEU A 73 2.33 14.28 6.80
CA LEU A 73 1.60 14.49 5.55
C LEU A 73 0.20 15.01 5.86
N PRO A 74 -0.25 16.10 5.21
CA PRO A 74 -1.61 16.58 5.37
C PRO A 74 -2.57 15.51 4.85
N TYR A 75 -3.25 14.83 5.76
CA TYR A 75 -4.19 13.77 5.45
C TYR A 75 -5.32 13.79 6.48
N ARG A 76 -6.56 13.85 5.99
CA ARG A 76 -7.76 14.01 6.82
C ARG A 76 -8.51 12.72 7.09
N GLY A 77 -7.98 11.59 6.63
CA GLY A 77 -8.68 10.30 6.75
C GLY A 77 -9.62 10.00 5.60
N ASP A 78 -9.66 10.82 4.55
CA ASP A 78 -10.65 10.72 3.47
C ASP A 78 -10.64 9.34 2.79
N PHE A 79 -9.46 8.73 2.61
CA PHE A 79 -9.38 7.36 2.08
C PHE A 79 -10.00 6.34 3.05
N MET A 80 -9.82 6.48 4.36
CA MET A 80 -10.45 5.56 5.33
C MET A 80 -11.97 5.71 5.36
N VAL A 81 -12.48 6.93 5.17
CA VAL A 81 -13.91 7.19 5.02
C VAL A 81 -14.44 6.49 3.77
N LEU A 82 -13.80 6.73 2.62
CA LEU A 82 -14.19 6.10 1.35
C LEU A 82 -14.09 4.58 1.38
N PHE A 83 -13.00 4.04 1.96
CA PHE A 83 -12.82 2.61 2.15
C PHE A 83 -13.93 2.02 3.01
N SER A 84 -14.24 2.67 4.15
CA SER A 84 -15.27 2.19 5.06
C SER A 84 -16.64 2.22 4.41
N ALA A 85 -16.99 3.30 3.69
CA ALA A 85 -18.24 3.40 2.94
C ALA A 85 -18.34 2.28 1.88
N SER A 86 -17.31 2.14 1.03
CA SER A 86 -17.24 1.08 0.01
C SER A 86 -17.37 -0.33 0.62
N PHE A 87 -16.72 -0.57 1.75
CA PHE A 87 -16.77 -1.84 2.45
C PHE A 87 -18.16 -2.12 3.05
N GLN A 88 -18.88 -1.09 3.52
CA GLN A 88 -20.27 -1.25 3.96
C GLN A 88 -21.17 -1.68 2.80
N ILE A 89 -21.02 -1.08 1.62
CA ILE A 89 -21.77 -1.48 0.41
C ILE A 89 -21.53 -2.96 0.10
N ALA A 90 -20.27 -3.38 0.07
CA ALA A 90 -19.92 -4.78 -0.17
C ALA A 90 -20.56 -5.73 0.85
N LYS A 91 -20.56 -5.38 2.15
CA LYS A 91 -21.24 -6.15 3.19
C LYS A 91 -22.75 -6.23 2.99
N GLN A 92 -23.40 -5.13 2.64
CA GLN A 92 -24.84 -5.11 2.39
C GLN A 92 -25.20 -5.99 1.19
N LEU A 93 -24.41 -5.93 0.11
CA LEU A 93 -24.55 -6.82 -1.04
C LEU A 93 -24.35 -8.30 -0.68
N MET A 94 -23.36 -8.62 0.16
CA MET A 94 -23.17 -9.99 0.61
C MET A 94 -24.38 -10.48 1.43
N TYR A 95 -24.91 -9.63 2.31
CA TYR A 95 -26.10 -9.94 3.12
C TYR A 95 -27.36 -10.11 2.27
N SER A 96 -27.52 -9.30 1.22
CA SER A 96 -28.60 -9.41 0.24
C SER A 96 -28.36 -10.49 -0.82
N LYS A 97 -27.31 -11.32 -0.70
CA LYS A 97 -26.93 -12.37 -1.66
C LYS A 97 -26.77 -11.83 -3.08
N GLY A 98 -26.15 -10.66 -3.21
CA GLY A 98 -25.88 -9.96 -4.46
C GLY A 98 -27.11 -9.28 -5.07
N GLN A 99 -28.23 -9.16 -4.34
CA GLN A 99 -29.38 -8.36 -4.77
C GLN A 99 -29.21 -6.90 -4.35
N MET A 100 -30.01 -6.01 -4.95
CA MET A 100 -30.03 -4.60 -4.57
C MET A 100 -30.39 -4.47 -3.07
N PRO A 101 -29.53 -3.86 -2.24
CA PRO A 101 -29.86 -3.57 -0.84
C PRO A 101 -31.01 -2.57 -0.73
N LYS A 102 -31.71 -2.57 0.40
CA LYS A 102 -32.75 -1.56 0.66
C LYS A 102 -32.12 -0.18 0.82
N ALA A 103 -32.76 0.87 0.32
CA ALA A 103 -32.25 2.24 0.40
C ALA A 103 -31.81 2.67 1.83
N PRO A 104 -32.53 2.33 2.92
CA PRO A 104 -32.08 2.69 4.27
C PRO A 104 -30.78 2.01 4.74
N ALA A 105 -30.31 0.98 4.03
CA ALA A 105 -29.05 0.30 4.31
C ALA A 105 -27.84 0.97 3.65
N LEU A 106 -28.08 1.96 2.78
CA LEU A 106 -27.07 2.70 2.03
C LEU A 106 -27.07 4.14 2.55
N VAL A 107 -25.89 4.69 2.83
CA VAL A 107 -25.75 5.95 3.59
C VAL A 107 -25.74 7.15 2.65
N TYR A 108 -25.02 7.02 1.54
CA TYR A 108 -24.86 8.07 0.54
C TYR A 108 -25.61 7.74 -0.75
N GLU A 109 -25.90 8.77 -1.55
CA GLU A 109 -26.55 8.59 -2.86
C GLU A 109 -25.64 7.81 -3.83
N ASP A 110 -24.34 8.08 -3.81
CA ASP A 110 -23.34 7.36 -4.61
C ASP A 110 -23.30 5.86 -4.28
N ASP A 111 -23.63 5.49 -3.03
CA ASP A 111 -23.67 4.08 -2.60
C ASP A 111 -24.74 3.29 -3.38
N LEU A 112 -25.86 3.93 -3.75
CA LEU A 112 -26.92 3.32 -4.55
C LEU A 112 -26.41 2.94 -5.94
N THR A 113 -25.72 3.86 -6.60
CA THR A 113 -25.16 3.65 -7.94
C THR A 113 -24.15 2.49 -7.93
N VAL A 114 -23.25 2.49 -6.94
CA VAL A 114 -22.26 1.40 -6.78
C VAL A 114 -22.95 0.07 -6.49
N ALA A 115 -23.95 0.06 -5.59
CA ALA A 115 -24.69 -1.16 -5.26
C ALA A 115 -25.45 -1.72 -6.47
N GLU A 116 -26.05 -0.85 -7.28
CA GLU A 116 -26.73 -1.21 -8.53
C GLU A 116 -25.74 -1.87 -9.50
N TRP A 117 -24.60 -1.22 -9.77
CA TRP A 117 -23.57 -1.76 -10.68
C TRP A 117 -23.08 -3.14 -10.25
N LEU A 118 -22.85 -3.33 -8.96
CA LEU A 118 -22.42 -4.62 -8.40
C LEU A 118 -23.53 -5.67 -8.44
N SER A 119 -24.79 -5.27 -8.21
CA SER A 119 -25.93 -6.18 -8.27
C SER A 119 -26.20 -6.70 -9.69
N VAL A 120 -26.04 -5.85 -10.71
CA VAL A 120 -26.15 -6.24 -12.13
C VAL A 120 -25.07 -7.27 -12.47
N ARG A 121 -23.85 -7.09 -11.94
CA ARG A 121 -22.73 -8.00 -12.20
C ARG A 121 -22.97 -9.43 -11.71
N ARG A 122 -23.92 -9.65 -10.82
CA ARG A 122 -24.34 -10.99 -10.37
C ARG A 122 -24.81 -11.89 -11.53
N ALA A 123 -25.36 -11.29 -12.59
CA ALA A 123 -25.84 -12.05 -13.75
C ALA A 123 -24.71 -12.69 -14.58
N PHE A 124 -23.47 -12.21 -14.44
CA PHE A 124 -22.34 -12.75 -15.19
C PHE A 124 -21.74 -13.98 -14.52
N PRO A 125 -21.26 -14.96 -15.31
CA PRO A 125 -20.51 -16.07 -14.78
C PRO A 125 -19.19 -15.59 -14.15
N VAL A 126 -18.79 -16.22 -13.04
CA VAL A 126 -17.55 -15.88 -12.30
C VAL A 126 -16.33 -15.87 -13.22
N MET A 127 -16.23 -16.83 -14.13
CA MET A 127 -15.12 -16.90 -15.10
C MET A 127 -15.04 -15.67 -16.00
N GLY A 128 -16.18 -15.20 -16.51
CA GLY A 128 -16.22 -13.99 -17.33
C GLY A 128 -15.82 -12.74 -16.55
N ILE A 129 -16.16 -12.67 -15.26
CA ILE A 129 -15.71 -11.58 -14.38
C ILE A 129 -14.19 -11.65 -14.16
N LEU A 130 -13.65 -12.84 -13.91
CA LEU A 130 -12.20 -13.02 -13.70
C LEU A 130 -11.39 -12.65 -14.95
N GLU A 131 -11.84 -13.08 -16.13
CA GLU A 131 -11.23 -12.70 -17.41
C GLU A 131 -11.25 -11.18 -17.61
N ALA A 132 -12.38 -10.53 -17.30
CA ALA A 132 -12.51 -9.07 -17.40
C ALA A 132 -11.65 -8.31 -16.38
N LEU A 133 -11.42 -8.89 -15.19
CA LEU A 133 -10.55 -8.31 -14.15
C LEU A 133 -9.07 -8.58 -14.41
N HIS A 134 -8.72 -9.56 -15.22
CA HIS A 134 -7.33 -9.97 -15.46
C HIS A 134 -6.40 -8.81 -15.86
N PRO A 135 -6.78 -7.86 -16.75
CA PRO A 135 -5.92 -6.72 -17.09
C PRO A 135 -5.71 -5.72 -15.93
N LEU A 136 -6.62 -5.71 -14.95
CA LEU A 136 -6.57 -4.83 -13.78
C LEU A 136 -5.83 -5.50 -12.61
N MET A 137 -5.64 -6.81 -12.65
CA MET A 137 -4.92 -7.54 -11.61
C MET A 137 -3.45 -7.14 -11.63
N GLN A 138 -2.87 -6.86 -10.47
CA GLN A 138 -1.43 -6.71 -10.34
C GLN A 138 -0.76 -8.09 -10.49
N PRO A 139 0.04 -8.33 -11.54
CA PRO A 139 0.74 -9.59 -11.71
C PRO A 139 1.68 -9.81 -10.52
N GLY A 140 1.68 -11.03 -9.97
CA GLY A 140 2.59 -11.39 -8.88
C GLY A 140 2.08 -11.13 -7.45
N LEU A 141 0.94 -10.44 -7.26
CA LEU A 141 0.45 -10.08 -5.92
C LEU A 141 0.12 -11.28 -5.02
N LEU A 142 -0.38 -12.37 -5.62
CA LEU A 142 -0.70 -13.63 -4.94
C LEU A 142 0.38 -14.70 -5.09
N THR A 143 1.47 -14.40 -5.80
CA THR A 143 2.56 -15.37 -6.02
C THR A 143 3.40 -15.49 -4.76
N THR A 144 2.91 -16.24 -3.78
CA THR A 144 3.69 -16.68 -2.65
C THR A 144 4.59 -17.83 -3.09
N LYS A 145 5.89 -17.56 -3.26
CA LYS A 145 6.87 -18.66 -3.31
C LYS A 145 6.78 -19.38 -1.97
N LYS A 146 6.33 -20.66 -1.97
CA LYS A 146 6.48 -21.55 -0.82
C LYS A 146 7.98 -21.53 -0.45
N SER A 147 8.32 -20.93 0.68
CA SER A 147 9.69 -20.98 1.21
C SER A 147 9.91 -22.35 1.86
N SER A 148 9.93 -23.41 1.06
CA SER A 148 10.78 -24.56 1.36
C SER A 148 12.11 -24.24 0.69
N ASP A 149 13.16 -24.09 1.50
CA ASP A 149 14.54 -23.75 1.14
C ASP A 149 14.85 -22.25 1.09
N LEU A 150 15.16 -21.70 2.27
CA LEU A 150 15.99 -20.50 2.40
C LEU A 150 17.32 -20.88 3.03
N LEU A 151 18.16 -21.56 2.23
CA LEU A 151 19.60 -21.41 2.31
C LEU A 151 20.10 -21.01 0.93
N ALA A 152 20.76 -19.86 0.90
CA ALA A 152 21.66 -19.35 -0.14
C ALA A 152 21.06 -18.64 -1.39
N GLU A 153 21.63 -17.46 -1.62
CA GLU A 153 21.67 -16.66 -2.86
C GLU A 153 20.43 -15.84 -3.24
N GLY A 154 20.34 -14.68 -2.57
CA GLY A 154 19.36 -13.63 -2.86
C GLY A 154 19.62 -12.91 -4.18
N THR A 155 18.80 -13.21 -5.18
CA THR A 155 18.50 -12.29 -6.28
C THR A 155 17.17 -11.60 -5.95
N VAL A 156 17.23 -10.35 -5.50
CA VAL A 156 16.04 -9.52 -5.21
C VAL A 156 15.55 -8.94 -6.53
N HIS A 157 14.44 -9.45 -7.05
CA HIS A 157 13.73 -8.80 -8.16
C HIS A 157 12.87 -7.67 -7.62
N THR A 158 13.25 -6.42 -7.89
CA THR A 158 12.43 -5.24 -7.65
C THR A 158 11.38 -5.12 -8.76
N PHE A 159 10.09 -5.21 -8.41
CA PHE A 159 9.00 -4.84 -9.31
C PHE A 159 8.62 -3.38 -9.06
N ALA A 160 8.84 -2.51 -10.04
CA ALA A 160 8.25 -1.18 -10.05
C ALA A 160 6.74 -1.29 -10.37
N PRO A 161 5.87 -0.48 -9.75
CA PRO A 161 4.49 -0.40 -10.20
C PRO A 161 4.47 0.40 -11.51
N ILE A 162 4.07 -0.28 -12.59
CA ILE A 162 3.89 0.23 -13.96
C ILE A 162 5.20 0.39 -14.75
N PRO A 163 5.44 -0.42 -15.81
CA PRO A 163 6.48 -0.12 -16.78
C PRO A 163 6.08 1.11 -17.61
N ILE A 164 6.96 2.12 -17.65
CA ILE A 164 6.92 3.13 -18.71
C ILE A 164 7.24 2.38 -20.00
N VAL A 165 6.30 2.35 -20.93
CA VAL A 165 6.55 1.84 -22.28
C VAL A 165 7.41 2.89 -22.96
N ASP A 166 8.70 2.62 -23.11
CA ASP A 166 9.56 3.35 -24.02
C ASP A 166 9.26 2.81 -25.43
N ASP A 167 8.39 3.50 -26.17
CA ASP A 167 8.26 3.29 -27.61
C ASP A 167 9.53 3.82 -28.28
N GLU A 168 10.30 2.91 -28.88
CA GLU A 168 11.48 3.21 -29.69
C GLU A 168 11.09 4.02 -30.94
N LEU A 169 11.87 5.09 -31.20
CA LEU A 169 12.10 5.70 -32.51
C LEU A 169 13.61 5.64 -32.80
#